data_AF-A0A820KPS7-F1
#
_entry.id   AF-A0A820KPS7-F1
#
_cell.length_a   1.000
_cell.length_b   1.000
_cell.length_c   1.000
_cell.angle_alpha   90.00
_cell.angle_beta   90.00
_cell.angle_gamma   90.00
#
_symmetry.space_group_name_H-M   'P 1'
#
loop_
_entity.id
_entity.type
_entity.pdbx_description
1 polymer ?
#
loop_
_entity_poly.entity_id
_entity_poly.type
_entity_poly.pdbx_seq_one_letter_code
_entity_poly.pdbx_strand_id
1 'polypeptide(L)'
;MSSEHGLHVMLSYHWDNKELVSKIYKVLKSKNIPVWMDIHGGISFNLFHSMADGIENAAVVCCFMTPKYQNSRNCEKELLYADRRHVPIIPCRLTRDWEPSTWLGLVIAGLVWIDFRDTTDINIDLKIDKLIEQIRIVAGKKLNCFQIETSYVLQTCPIYSSNSSNNLYPVLPQTNDISDSLKRSTSAISHQHQHVNNINIVPPPVPPRPNKDLIRERLFSVDIKKNLNEIEFIDEKKENNKPLNSEKPDICEISHSQQTHARLIPDVIDLSSSIINNEKKRNGIIIDYSKFHCSPRIIADDNEKISFCCPSGVAVSKTGLIYVADQQNQCIKVIPLLGSEKEILSRPFNRPKGVHVDEHGRILVTEHNRLLTLDSELNLLKSIGDHGSKPGEFNVPWGITTDSLSNMYICDQMNNRIQKFDADDRFLLEWGHEGEDAGQFYYPHFISISGNHVAVSDQLNHRIQVFDCFGNYHYKLGEIGNEPGQFSCLFGVCIDANDHLVVADDDNNRVQFFDENGEIKLILDQKVNPLFNFQGVHGLALTYDGGLLITDYKRDGKHRLFIFA
;
A
#
# COMPACT_ATOMS: atom_id res chain seq x y z
N MET A 1 -4.70 -44.83 5.36
CA MET A 1 -6.05 -44.42 5.76
C MET A 1 -6.00 -42.92 6.00
N SER A 2 -6.17 -42.13 4.94
CA SER A 2 -6.16 -40.65 4.99
C SER A 2 -7.52 -40.19 5.50
N SER A 3 -7.52 -39.66 6.73
CA SER A 3 -8.67 -39.35 7.58
C SER A 3 -9.59 -38.27 7.04
N GLU A 4 -10.89 -38.51 7.19
CA GLU A 4 -12.03 -37.60 6.99
C GLU A 4 -12.06 -36.42 7.99
N HIS A 5 -10.98 -35.65 8.10
CA HIS A 5 -10.94 -34.50 9.00
C HIS A 5 -10.81 -33.22 8.17
N GLY A 6 -11.95 -32.57 7.95
CA GLY A 6 -12.00 -31.23 7.38
C GLY A 6 -11.19 -30.22 8.22
N LEU A 7 -10.92 -29.06 7.62
CA LEU A 7 -10.19 -27.96 8.26
C LEU A 7 -10.81 -27.62 9.63
N HIS A 8 -9.95 -27.40 10.63
CA HIS A 8 -10.39 -27.16 12.01
C HIS A 8 -9.54 -26.14 12.76
N VAL A 9 -10.03 -25.68 13.92
CA VAL A 9 -9.27 -24.88 14.89
C VAL A 9 -8.50 -25.84 15.81
N MET A 10 -7.18 -25.70 15.91
CA MET A 10 -6.38 -26.47 16.85
C MET A 10 -6.18 -25.67 18.15
N LEU A 11 -6.46 -26.30 19.30
CA LEU A 11 -6.17 -25.73 20.61
C LEU A 11 -4.87 -26.34 21.15
N SER A 12 -3.79 -25.56 21.20
CA SER A 12 -2.49 -25.98 21.76
C SER A 12 -2.32 -25.38 23.16
N TYR A 13 -2.09 -26.24 24.16
CA TYR A 13 -2.06 -25.84 25.57
C TYR A 13 -1.20 -26.78 26.42
N HIS A 14 -0.78 -26.29 27.59
CA HIS A 14 -0.16 -27.13 28.61
C HIS A 14 -1.23 -27.77 29.50
N TRP A 15 -1.03 -29.02 29.93
CA TRP A 15 -2.04 -29.83 30.63
C TRP A 15 -2.66 -29.16 31.87
N ASP A 16 -1.90 -28.33 32.58
CA ASP A 16 -2.37 -27.50 33.71
C ASP A 16 -3.59 -26.62 33.38
N ASN A 17 -3.76 -26.22 32.13
CA ASN A 17 -4.85 -25.31 31.71
C ASN A 17 -6.03 -26.07 31.07
N LYS A 18 -6.08 -27.39 31.22
CA LYS A 18 -7.08 -28.26 30.59
C LYS A 18 -8.53 -27.84 30.89
N GLU A 19 -8.83 -27.41 32.11
CA GLU A 19 -10.21 -27.03 32.50
C GLU A 19 -10.73 -25.86 31.67
N LEU A 20 -9.92 -24.80 31.57
CA LEU A 20 -10.24 -23.60 30.77
C LEU A 20 -10.37 -23.95 29.29
N VAL A 21 -9.39 -24.65 28.73
CA VAL A 21 -9.37 -25.00 27.29
C VAL A 21 -10.53 -25.95 26.96
N SER A 22 -10.94 -26.82 27.88
CA SER A 22 -12.12 -27.67 27.72
C SER A 22 -13.43 -26.86 27.73
N LYS A 23 -13.52 -25.77 28.50
CA LYS A 23 -14.66 -24.84 28.43
C LYS A 23 -14.73 -24.18 27.05
N ILE A 24 -13.59 -23.70 26.54
CA ILE A 24 -13.48 -23.07 25.21
C ILE A 24 -13.86 -24.06 24.11
N TYR A 25 -13.34 -25.28 24.16
CA TYR A 25 -13.67 -26.36 23.22
C TYR A 25 -15.19 -26.57 23.11
N LYS A 26 -15.90 -26.64 24.24
CA LYS A 26 -17.36 -26.83 24.27
C LYS A 26 -18.11 -25.66 23.62
N VAL A 27 -17.67 -24.41 23.87
CA VAL A 27 -18.29 -23.21 23.30
C VAL A 27 -18.05 -23.11 21.79
N LEU A 28 -16.85 -23.46 21.31
CA LEU A 28 -16.57 -23.49 19.88
C LEU A 28 -17.40 -24.56 19.17
N LYS A 29 -17.53 -25.75 19.76
CA LYS A 29 -18.38 -26.83 19.24
C LYS A 29 -19.86 -26.46 19.21
N SER A 30 -20.39 -25.77 20.23
CA SER A 30 -21.80 -25.35 20.23
C SER A 30 -22.12 -24.31 19.16
N LYS A 31 -21.10 -23.61 18.64
CA LYS A 31 -21.20 -22.67 17.52
C LYS A 31 -20.87 -23.30 16.16
N ASN A 32 -20.87 -24.63 16.07
CA ASN A 32 -20.55 -25.40 14.85
C ASN A 32 -19.15 -25.11 14.26
N ILE A 33 -18.19 -24.69 15.10
CA ILE A 33 -16.80 -24.52 14.68
C ILE A 33 -16.10 -25.88 14.81
N PRO A 34 -15.48 -26.41 13.74
CA PRO A 34 -14.69 -27.64 13.85
C PRO A 34 -13.44 -27.35 14.68
N VAL A 35 -13.23 -28.14 15.74
CA VAL A 35 -12.12 -27.97 16.69
C VAL A 35 -11.44 -29.31 16.94
N TRP A 36 -10.11 -29.29 16.97
CA TRP A 36 -9.25 -30.39 17.35
C TRP A 36 -8.50 -30.08 18.64
N MET A 37 -8.36 -31.10 19.48
CA MET A 37 -7.60 -31.06 20.73
C MET A 37 -7.17 -32.49 21.10
N ASP A 38 -5.96 -32.64 21.64
CA ASP A 38 -5.29 -33.91 21.96
C ASP A 38 -6.17 -34.92 22.75
N ILE A 39 -7.07 -34.45 23.61
CA ILE A 39 -7.93 -35.31 24.46
C ILE A 39 -9.15 -35.88 23.73
N HIS A 40 -9.57 -35.28 22.60
CA HIS A 40 -10.77 -35.65 21.86
C HIS A 40 -10.49 -36.06 20.40
N GLY A 41 -9.24 -35.92 19.92
CA GLY A 41 -8.80 -36.20 18.55
C GLY A 41 -8.24 -37.60 18.30
N GLY A 42 -8.23 -38.49 19.31
CA GLY A 42 -7.77 -39.88 19.16
C GLY A 42 -6.24 -40.01 19.13
N ILE A 43 -5.66 -40.39 20.27
CA ILE A 43 -4.26 -40.82 20.33
C ILE A 43 -4.17 -42.23 19.71
N SER A 44 -3.76 -42.34 18.45
CA SER A 44 -3.41 -43.62 17.84
C SER A 44 -1.89 -43.84 17.93
N PHE A 45 -1.47 -44.67 18.89
CA PHE A 45 -0.14 -45.31 19.11
C PHE A 45 1.18 -44.51 19.00
N ASN A 46 1.23 -43.33 18.38
CA ASN A 46 2.40 -42.46 18.26
C ASN A 46 1.97 -40.98 18.36
N LEU A 47 2.30 -40.35 19.49
CA LEU A 47 1.97 -38.96 19.83
C LEU A 47 2.33 -37.97 18.71
N PHE A 48 3.45 -38.21 18.02
CA PHE A 48 3.92 -37.33 16.95
C PHE A 48 3.06 -37.40 15.68
N HIS A 49 2.44 -38.54 15.39
CA HIS A 49 1.57 -38.68 14.23
C HIS A 49 0.23 -37.95 14.46
N SER A 50 -0.34 -38.10 15.66
CA SER A 50 -1.57 -37.40 16.04
C SER A 50 -1.38 -35.87 16.10
N MET A 51 -0.23 -35.40 16.60
CA MET A 51 0.15 -33.98 16.57
C MET A 51 0.30 -33.46 15.14
N ALA A 52 0.94 -34.23 14.25
CA ALA A 52 1.08 -33.86 12.84
C ALA A 52 -0.30 -33.78 12.16
N ASP A 53 -1.17 -34.77 12.36
CA ASP A 53 -2.52 -34.80 11.80
C ASP A 53 -3.38 -33.59 12.24
N GLY A 54 -3.22 -33.18 13.52
CA GLY A 54 -3.87 -31.99 14.07
C GLY A 54 -3.37 -30.69 13.43
N ILE A 55 -2.06 -30.56 13.20
CA ILE A 55 -1.49 -29.33 12.62
C ILE A 55 -1.69 -29.27 11.12
N GLU A 56 -1.59 -30.39 10.41
CA GLU A 56 -1.68 -30.45 8.94
C GLU A 56 -3.05 -30.00 8.42
N ASN A 57 -4.11 -30.23 9.20
CA ASN A 57 -5.48 -29.82 8.87
C ASN A 57 -5.97 -28.62 9.71
N ALA A 58 -5.07 -27.93 10.42
CA ALA A 58 -5.42 -26.74 11.18
C ALA A 58 -5.58 -25.53 10.25
N ALA A 59 -6.75 -24.88 10.31
CA ALA A 59 -6.97 -23.57 9.69
C ALA A 59 -6.34 -22.44 10.51
N VAL A 60 -6.24 -22.64 11.84
CA VAL A 60 -5.63 -21.72 12.81
C VAL A 60 -5.27 -22.49 14.09
N VAL A 61 -4.17 -22.11 14.74
CA VAL A 61 -3.74 -22.64 16.04
C VAL A 61 -3.92 -21.58 17.13
N CYS A 62 -4.72 -21.88 18.14
CA CYS A 62 -4.83 -21.04 19.34
C CYS A 62 -3.87 -21.58 20.41
N CYS A 63 -2.81 -20.82 20.74
CA CYS A 63 -1.81 -21.25 21.73
C CYS A 63 -2.05 -20.59 23.10
N PHE A 64 -2.32 -21.41 24.12
CA PHE A 64 -2.60 -20.95 25.48
C PHE A 64 -1.31 -20.87 26.31
N MET A 65 -0.72 -19.68 26.28
CA MET A 65 0.63 -19.38 26.75
C MET A 65 0.71 -19.19 28.27
N THR A 66 1.66 -19.89 28.86
CA THR A 66 2.09 -19.82 30.26
C THR A 66 3.60 -20.11 30.33
N PRO A 67 4.30 -19.83 31.45
CA PRO A 67 5.69 -20.27 31.62
C PRO A 67 5.88 -21.77 31.39
N LYS A 68 4.91 -22.59 31.79
CA LYS A 68 4.96 -24.05 31.59
C LYS A 68 4.75 -24.45 30.12
N TYR A 69 3.92 -23.71 29.38
CA TYR A 69 3.76 -23.88 27.95
C TYR A 69 5.09 -23.62 27.21
N GLN A 70 5.79 -22.53 27.53
CA GLN A 70 7.10 -22.22 26.94
C GLN A 70 8.17 -23.28 27.25
N ASN A 71 8.12 -23.89 28.44
CA ASN A 71 9.08 -24.91 28.86
C ASN A 71 8.71 -26.35 28.41
N SER A 72 7.58 -26.52 27.73
CA SER A 72 7.12 -27.84 27.26
C SER A 72 7.65 -28.14 25.88
N ARG A 73 8.49 -29.18 25.75
CA ARG A 73 9.01 -29.66 24.46
C ARG A 73 7.92 -30.07 23.48
N ASN A 74 6.76 -30.52 23.97
CA ASN A 74 5.64 -30.90 23.11
C ASN A 74 4.96 -29.67 22.53
N CYS A 75 4.68 -28.67 23.37
CA CYS A 75 4.10 -27.39 22.93
C CYS A 75 5.05 -26.63 21.99
N GLU A 76 6.35 -26.66 22.27
CA GLU A 76 7.39 -26.11 21.40
C GLU A 76 7.35 -26.75 20.01
N LYS A 77 7.33 -28.08 19.94
CA LYS A 77 7.27 -28.79 18.65
C LYS A 77 5.99 -28.50 17.88
N GLU A 78 4.84 -28.49 18.56
CA GLU A 78 3.56 -28.19 17.93
C GLU A 78 3.57 -26.78 17.31
N LEU A 79 3.93 -25.77 18.10
CA LEU A 79 3.83 -24.39 17.65
C LEU A 79 4.91 -24.04 16.61
N LEU A 80 6.14 -24.57 16.75
CA LEU A 80 7.18 -24.40 15.72
C LEU A 80 6.85 -25.15 14.42
N TYR A 81 6.14 -26.28 14.51
CA TYR A 81 5.70 -26.99 13.30
C TYR A 81 4.58 -26.20 12.59
N ALA A 82 3.62 -25.65 13.36
CA ALA A 82 2.59 -24.76 12.83
C ALA A 82 3.21 -23.50 12.17
N ASP A 83 4.18 -22.87 12.83
CA ASP A 83 4.92 -21.69 12.34
C ASP A 83 5.64 -21.99 11.02
N ARG A 84 6.40 -23.09 10.94
CA ARG A 84 7.08 -23.53 9.70
C ARG A 84 6.12 -23.86 8.56
N ARG A 85 4.87 -24.22 8.88
CA ARG A 85 3.81 -24.49 7.90
C ARG A 85 3.01 -23.24 7.55
N HIS A 86 3.33 -22.09 8.16
CA HIS A 86 2.59 -20.84 8.05
C HIS A 86 1.11 -20.99 8.41
N VAL A 87 0.79 -21.87 9.36
CA VAL A 87 -0.55 -21.95 9.93
C VAL A 87 -0.73 -20.73 10.84
N PRO A 88 -1.79 -19.93 10.67
CA PRO A 88 -2.01 -18.76 11.51
C PRO A 88 -2.05 -19.12 13.00
N ILE A 89 -1.42 -18.29 13.84
CA ILE A 89 -1.35 -18.49 15.29
C ILE A 89 -2.10 -17.36 15.99
N ILE A 90 -2.98 -17.71 16.93
CA ILE A 90 -3.64 -16.77 17.85
C ILE A 90 -3.07 -17.00 19.26
N PRO A 91 -2.21 -16.09 19.75
CA PRO A 91 -1.67 -16.21 21.09
C PRO A 91 -2.71 -15.87 22.16
N CYS A 92 -2.86 -16.73 23.16
CA CYS A 92 -3.76 -16.53 24.30
C CYS A 92 -2.92 -16.50 25.59
N ARG A 93 -2.84 -15.36 26.29
CA ARG A 93 -1.98 -15.21 27.48
C ARG A 93 -2.76 -15.46 28.77
N LEU A 94 -2.34 -16.42 29.59
CA LEU A 94 -3.08 -16.82 30.81
C LEU A 94 -2.43 -16.33 32.11
N THR A 95 -1.13 -16.01 32.10
CA THR A 95 -0.37 -15.67 33.32
C THR A 95 -0.06 -14.17 33.40
N ARG A 96 -0.28 -13.58 34.59
CA ARG A 96 0.17 -12.22 34.93
C ARG A 96 1.69 -12.20 35.14
N ASP A 97 2.31 -11.03 34.92
CA ASP A 97 3.72 -10.75 35.25
C ASP A 97 4.77 -11.71 34.65
N TRP A 98 4.42 -12.37 33.56
CA TRP A 98 5.33 -13.21 32.78
C TRP A 98 5.22 -12.88 31.30
N GLU A 99 6.36 -12.70 30.64
CA GLU A 99 6.42 -12.45 29.20
C GLU A 99 7.04 -13.62 28.45
N PRO A 100 6.44 -14.00 27.30
CA PRO A 100 6.99 -15.04 26.44
C PRO A 100 8.34 -14.57 25.90
N SER A 101 9.32 -15.45 25.96
CA SER A 101 10.71 -15.20 25.59
C SER A 101 11.26 -16.39 24.81
N THR A 102 12.52 -16.32 24.35
CA THR A 102 13.19 -17.39 23.61
C THR A 102 12.42 -17.80 22.34
N TRP A 103 12.20 -19.09 22.11
CA TRP A 103 11.50 -19.60 20.93
C TRP A 103 10.06 -19.09 20.86
N LEU A 104 9.35 -19.05 22.00
CA LEU A 104 7.94 -18.65 22.02
C LEU A 104 7.82 -17.17 21.69
N GLY A 105 8.66 -16.34 22.31
CA GLY A 105 8.72 -14.91 22.04
C GLY A 105 9.01 -14.59 20.57
N LEU A 106 9.89 -15.35 19.90
CA LEU A 106 10.17 -15.19 18.48
C LEU A 106 8.97 -15.57 17.59
N VAL A 107 8.27 -16.66 17.92
CA VAL A 107 7.13 -17.15 17.14
C VAL A 107 5.92 -16.22 17.25
N ILE A 108 5.70 -15.63 18.43
CA ILE A 108 4.55 -14.74 18.64
C ILE A 108 4.87 -13.25 18.50
N ALA A 109 6.12 -12.90 18.16
CA ALA A 109 6.54 -11.51 18.04
C ALA A 109 5.67 -10.78 17.00
N GLY A 110 5.07 -9.66 17.40
CA GLY A 110 4.20 -8.88 16.52
C GLY A 110 2.76 -9.40 16.37
N LEU A 111 2.40 -10.52 17.03
CA LEU A 111 1.01 -11.01 17.05
C LEU A 111 0.20 -10.37 18.17
N VAL A 112 -1.07 -10.04 17.87
CA VAL A 112 -2.03 -9.57 18.88
C VAL A 112 -2.49 -10.76 19.72
N TRP A 113 -2.26 -10.71 21.04
CA TRP A 113 -2.70 -11.77 21.94
C TRP A 113 -4.04 -11.47 22.60
N ILE A 114 -4.76 -12.54 22.93
CA ILE A 114 -5.98 -12.48 23.72
C ILE A 114 -5.63 -12.63 25.19
N ASP A 115 -6.08 -11.66 25.98
CA ASP A 115 -5.77 -11.60 27.41
C ASP A 115 -6.74 -12.44 28.25
N PHE A 116 -6.27 -13.60 28.72
CA PHE A 116 -6.97 -14.48 29.66
C PHE A 116 -6.48 -14.35 31.12
N ARG A 117 -5.71 -13.32 31.47
CA ARG A 117 -5.10 -13.17 32.81
C ARG A 117 -6.10 -12.89 33.96
N ASP A 118 -7.29 -12.39 33.62
CA ASP A 118 -8.37 -12.08 34.58
C ASP A 118 -9.57 -12.99 34.33
N THR A 119 -9.81 -13.98 35.18
CA THR A 119 -10.89 -14.98 35.00
C THR A 119 -11.92 -14.93 36.13
N THR A 120 -12.86 -13.98 36.04
CA THR A 120 -14.20 -14.14 36.63
C THR A 120 -15.13 -14.74 35.57
N ASP A 121 -16.20 -15.44 35.96
CA ASP A 121 -17.11 -16.11 35.01
C ASP A 121 -17.74 -15.16 33.98
N ILE A 122 -18.07 -13.92 34.37
CA ILE A 122 -18.65 -12.92 33.44
C ILE A 122 -17.59 -12.45 32.41
N ASN A 123 -16.33 -12.31 32.83
CA ASN A 123 -15.26 -11.85 31.96
C ASN A 123 -14.73 -12.95 31.04
N ILE A 124 -14.87 -14.22 31.44
CA ILE A 124 -14.34 -15.34 30.64
C ILE A 124 -15.16 -15.55 29.38
N ASP A 125 -16.48 -15.41 29.43
CA ASP A 125 -17.34 -15.59 28.27
C ASP A 125 -17.10 -14.47 27.23
N LEU A 126 -16.93 -13.22 27.68
CA LEU A 126 -16.51 -12.10 26.82
C LEU A 126 -15.16 -12.33 26.14
N LYS A 127 -14.21 -12.95 26.84
CA LYS A 127 -12.89 -13.29 26.28
C LYS A 127 -12.97 -14.43 25.27
N ILE A 128 -13.87 -15.39 25.50
CA ILE A 128 -14.15 -16.47 24.55
C ILE A 128 -14.81 -15.92 23.29
N ASP A 129 -15.74 -14.96 23.41
CA ASP A 129 -16.33 -14.31 22.23
C ASP A 129 -15.29 -13.53 21.43
N LYS A 130 -14.36 -12.81 22.10
CA LYS A 130 -13.20 -12.19 21.41
C LYS A 130 -12.33 -13.22 20.70
N LEU A 131 -12.09 -14.38 21.31
CA LEU A 131 -11.36 -15.48 20.67
C LEU A 131 -12.10 -16.02 19.43
N ILE A 132 -13.41 -16.18 19.50
CA ILE A 132 -14.23 -16.60 18.36
C ILE A 132 -14.18 -15.57 17.24
N GLU A 133 -14.22 -14.28 17.58
CA GLU A 133 -14.08 -13.19 16.61
C GLU A 133 -12.73 -13.24 15.91
N GLN A 134 -11.63 -13.43 16.65
CA GLN A 134 -10.31 -13.59 16.05
C GLN A 134 -10.20 -14.85 15.19
N ILE A 135 -10.77 -15.98 15.62
CA ILE A 135 -10.86 -17.20 14.80
C ILE A 135 -11.65 -16.94 13.51
N ARG A 136 -12.75 -16.19 13.57
CA ARG A 136 -13.54 -15.81 12.39
C ARG A 136 -12.73 -14.96 11.41
N ILE A 137 -12.00 -13.98 11.91
CA ILE A 137 -11.15 -13.09 11.11
C ILE A 137 -10.05 -13.90 10.41
N VAL A 138 -9.39 -14.80 11.15
CA VAL A 138 -8.20 -15.50 10.67
C VAL A 138 -8.54 -16.74 9.83
N ALA A 139 -9.60 -17.46 10.17
CA ALA A 139 -9.92 -18.78 9.60
C ALA A 139 -11.39 -18.97 9.18
N GLY A 140 -12.27 -17.97 9.35
CA GLY A 140 -13.71 -18.12 9.12
C GLY A 140 -14.07 -18.55 7.69
N LYS A 141 -13.38 -18.02 6.68
CA LYS A 141 -13.56 -18.44 5.27
C LYS A 141 -13.13 -19.90 5.03
N LYS A 142 -12.10 -20.37 5.74
CA LYS A 142 -11.56 -21.74 5.62
C LYS A 142 -12.44 -22.78 6.30
N LEU A 143 -13.15 -22.37 7.37
CA LEU A 143 -13.93 -23.28 8.22
C LEU A 143 -15.38 -23.48 7.77
N ASN A 144 -15.85 -22.78 6.72
CA ASN A 144 -17.22 -22.87 6.15
C ASN A 144 -18.38 -22.75 7.18
N CYS A 145 -18.13 -22.24 8.38
CA CYS A 145 -19.07 -22.29 9.50
C CYS A 145 -19.81 -20.97 9.77
N PHE A 146 -19.67 -19.96 8.90
CA PHE A 146 -20.31 -18.65 9.07
C PHE A 146 -20.93 -18.13 7.76
N GLN A 147 -22.13 -18.62 7.42
CA GLN A 147 -23.01 -17.95 6.44
C GLN A 147 -23.73 -16.79 7.15
N ILE A 148 -23.68 -15.59 6.56
CA ILE A 148 -24.38 -14.41 7.06
C ILE A 148 -25.81 -14.46 6.52
N GLU A 149 -26.81 -14.64 7.39
CA GLU A 149 -28.20 -14.28 7.09
C GLU A 149 -28.32 -12.75 7.08
N THR A 150 -28.27 -12.15 5.89
CA THR A 150 -28.64 -10.74 5.71
C THR A 150 -30.14 -10.63 5.48
N SER A 151 -30.90 -10.34 6.54
CA SER A 151 -32.29 -9.88 6.46
C SER A 151 -32.50 -8.69 7.38
N TYR A 152 -32.18 -7.49 6.90
CA TYR A 152 -32.77 -6.25 7.41
C TYR A 152 -33.39 -5.47 6.26
N VAL A 153 -34.72 -5.45 6.31
CA VAL A 153 -35.63 -4.70 5.45
C VAL A 153 -35.46 -3.21 5.73
N LEU A 154 -35.14 -2.42 4.70
CA LEU A 154 -35.28 -0.97 4.73
C LEU A 154 -36.77 -0.61 4.79
N GLN A 155 -37.26 -0.28 5.98
CA GLN A 155 -38.57 0.35 6.14
C GLN A 155 -38.37 1.86 5.97
N THR A 156 -38.77 2.37 4.80
CA THR A 156 -38.80 3.79 4.48
C THR A 156 -39.91 4.49 5.28
N CYS A 157 -39.61 5.66 5.85
CA CYS A 157 -40.61 6.61 6.32
C CYS A 157 -40.62 7.85 5.42
N PRO A 158 -41.77 8.54 5.27
CA PRO A 158 -42.08 9.35 4.10
C PRO A 158 -41.51 10.76 4.18
N ILE A 159 -41.21 11.28 2.98
CA ILE A 159 -40.86 12.67 2.70
C ILE A 159 -42.07 13.57 3.04
N TYR A 160 -41.86 14.56 3.91
CA TYR A 160 -42.71 15.74 3.98
C TYR A 160 -41.97 16.92 3.36
N SER A 161 -42.55 17.45 2.29
CA SER A 161 -42.23 18.75 1.73
C SER A 161 -43.07 19.84 2.42
N SER A 162 -42.47 20.98 2.73
CA SER A 162 -43.12 22.30 2.60
C SER A 162 -42.13 23.44 2.81
N ASN A 163 -42.39 24.53 2.09
CA ASN A 163 -41.58 25.73 1.93
C ASN A 163 -41.64 26.71 3.12
N SER A 164 -40.56 27.51 3.22
CA SER A 164 -40.46 28.94 3.55
C SER A 164 -40.98 29.54 4.88
N SER A 165 -40.05 30.28 5.51
CA SER A 165 -40.20 31.53 6.31
C SER A 165 -40.96 31.52 7.64
N ASN A 166 -40.23 31.66 8.76
CA ASN A 166 -40.23 32.87 9.62
C ASN A 166 -39.45 32.68 10.93
N ASN A 167 -38.93 33.81 11.43
CA ASN A 167 -38.21 34.08 12.66
C ASN A 167 -38.66 33.31 13.92
N LEU A 168 -37.71 32.97 14.81
CA LEU A 168 -37.64 33.39 16.23
C LEU A 168 -36.56 32.57 16.97
N TYR A 169 -35.45 33.21 17.32
CA TYR A 169 -34.54 32.72 18.38
C TYR A 169 -34.74 33.58 19.63
N PRO A 170 -34.86 33.01 20.84
CA PRO A 170 -34.95 33.79 22.07
C PRO A 170 -33.57 34.23 22.57
N VAL A 171 -33.50 35.50 22.94
CA VAL A 171 -32.41 36.19 23.65
C VAL A 171 -32.56 35.92 25.15
N LEU A 172 -31.44 35.70 25.85
CA LEU A 172 -31.31 35.78 27.31
C LEU A 172 -29.99 36.51 27.68
N PRO A 173 -29.90 37.16 28.86
CA PRO A 173 -29.61 38.59 28.93
C PRO A 173 -28.27 38.98 29.58
N GLN A 174 -27.82 40.21 29.30
CA GLN A 174 -26.76 40.92 30.02
C GLN A 174 -27.31 41.66 31.25
N THR A 175 -26.55 41.67 32.34
CA THR A 175 -26.62 42.70 33.39
C THR A 175 -25.22 43.05 33.90
N ASN A 176 -25.04 44.33 34.19
CA ASN A 176 -23.79 45.06 34.42
C ASN A 176 -23.25 45.04 35.86
N ASP A 177 -22.01 45.56 35.96
CA ASP A 177 -21.38 46.34 37.04
C ASP A 177 -20.73 45.61 38.23
N ILE A 178 -19.40 45.82 38.39
CA ILE A 178 -18.79 46.73 39.38
C ILE A 178 -17.28 46.87 39.10
N SER A 179 -16.80 48.10 39.15
CA SER A 179 -15.41 48.55 39.02
C SER A 179 -14.62 48.43 40.34
N ASP A 180 -13.30 48.64 40.22
CA ASP A 180 -12.34 49.08 41.24
C ASP A 180 -11.69 48.02 42.15
N SER A 181 -10.44 47.66 41.81
CA SER A 181 -9.31 47.96 42.70
C SER A 181 -7.93 47.73 42.05
N LEU A 182 -7.17 48.83 42.03
CA LEU A 182 -5.72 48.93 42.26
C LEU A 182 -4.72 48.54 41.15
N LYS A 183 -4.38 49.58 40.37
CA LYS A 183 -3.01 49.91 39.95
C LYS A 183 -2.05 49.99 41.15
N ARG A 184 -0.90 49.32 41.05
CA ARG A 184 0.46 49.59 41.61
C ARG A 184 1.27 48.34 41.22
N SER A 185 2.35 48.37 40.44
CA SER A 185 3.51 49.25 40.44
C SER A 185 4.34 49.04 39.17
N THR A 186 4.80 50.13 38.56
CA THR A 186 5.95 50.18 37.65
C THR A 186 7.09 50.98 38.31
N SER A 187 8.29 50.89 37.72
CA SER A 187 9.58 51.57 38.02
C SER A 187 10.55 50.71 38.86
N ALA A 188 11.87 50.65 38.62
CA ALA A 188 12.76 51.21 37.59
C ALA A 188 14.14 50.52 37.72
N ILE A 189 15.01 50.72 36.70
CA ILE A 189 16.50 50.72 36.62
C ILE A 189 16.83 50.15 35.21
N SER A 190 17.10 50.87 34.11
CA SER A 190 17.88 52.07 33.74
C SER A 190 19.33 51.78 33.24
N HIS A 191 19.54 52.01 31.92
CA HIS A 191 20.76 52.54 31.23
C HIS A 191 22.05 51.69 31.22
N GLN A 192 22.88 51.52 30.16
CA GLN A 192 23.35 52.26 28.96
C GLN A 192 23.94 51.18 27.98
N HIS A 193 23.89 51.27 26.65
CA HIS A 193 24.73 52.12 25.78
C HIS A 193 24.21 52.16 24.33
N GLN A 194 24.60 53.23 23.64
CA GLN A 194 24.13 53.76 22.36
C GLN A 194 24.82 53.20 21.09
N HIS A 195 24.10 53.36 19.96
CA HIS A 195 24.53 53.53 18.55
C HIS A 195 25.37 52.41 17.92
N VAL A 196 25.01 51.87 16.73
CA VAL A 196 25.28 52.49 15.41
C VAL A 196 24.48 51.77 14.29
N ASN A 197 23.97 52.58 13.35
CA ASN A 197 23.53 52.33 11.97
C ASN A 197 22.22 51.57 11.63
N ASN A 198 21.23 52.38 11.22
CA ASN A 198 20.21 52.06 10.23
C ASN A 198 20.85 51.63 8.90
N ILE A 199 20.58 50.39 8.46
CA ILE A 199 20.55 50.03 7.05
C ILE A 199 19.14 49.55 6.76
N ASN A 200 18.38 50.36 6.02
CA ASN A 200 17.16 49.92 5.36
C ASN A 200 17.55 48.90 4.28
N ILE A 201 17.42 47.61 4.56
CA ILE A 201 17.42 46.59 3.50
C ILE A 201 15.99 46.52 2.98
N VAL A 202 15.77 47.20 1.84
CA VAL A 202 14.62 46.96 0.98
C VAL A 202 14.70 45.50 0.50
N PRO A 203 13.64 44.68 0.65
CA PRO A 203 13.65 43.33 0.11
C PRO A 203 13.82 43.39 -1.43
N PRO A 204 14.65 42.52 -2.04
CA PRO A 204 14.78 42.48 -3.49
C PRO A 204 13.43 42.15 -4.14
N PRO A 205 13.17 42.65 -5.36
CA PRO A 205 11.90 42.44 -6.03
C PRO A 205 11.64 40.95 -6.24
N VAL A 206 10.43 40.51 -5.87
CA VAL A 206 9.93 39.17 -6.15
C VAL A 206 9.99 38.94 -7.67
N PRO A 207 10.68 37.90 -8.17
CA PRO A 207 10.65 37.59 -9.60
C PRO A 207 9.22 37.22 -10.01
N PRO A 208 8.75 37.65 -11.18
CA PRO A 208 7.37 37.40 -11.60
C PRO A 208 7.13 35.89 -11.71
N ARG A 209 5.95 35.44 -11.26
CA ARG A 209 5.50 34.05 -11.45
C ARG A 209 5.59 33.70 -12.94
N PRO A 210 6.14 32.52 -13.32
CA PRO A 210 6.09 32.10 -14.71
C PRO A 210 4.64 31.96 -15.15
N ASN A 211 4.34 32.58 -16.28
CA ASN A 211 3.01 32.62 -16.88
C ASN A 211 2.63 31.19 -17.31
N LYS A 212 1.42 30.73 -16.97
CA LYS A 212 0.94 29.35 -17.23
C LYS A 212 0.86 29.00 -18.73
N ASP A 213 1.05 29.98 -19.61
CA ASP A 213 1.05 29.80 -21.06
C ASP A 213 2.42 29.46 -21.66
N LEU A 214 3.52 29.65 -20.93
CA LEU A 214 4.89 29.34 -21.42
C LEU A 214 5.26 27.85 -21.37
N ILE A 215 4.49 27.03 -20.64
CA ILE A 215 4.67 25.56 -20.60
C ILE A 215 3.99 24.90 -21.82
N ARG A 216 3.02 25.57 -22.46
CA ARG A 216 2.36 25.07 -23.68
C ARG A 216 3.10 25.42 -24.97
N GLU A 217 3.93 26.47 -24.99
CA GLU A 217 4.65 26.88 -26.21
C GLU A 217 5.95 26.13 -26.48
N ARG A 218 6.54 25.43 -25.49
CA ARG A 218 7.69 24.52 -25.74
C ARG A 218 7.29 23.16 -26.32
N LEU A 219 6.00 22.85 -26.40
CA LEU A 219 5.48 21.60 -26.98
C LEU A 219 5.25 21.67 -28.51
N PHE A 220 5.46 22.82 -29.15
CA PHE A 220 5.36 22.97 -30.61
C PHE A 220 6.43 23.92 -31.15
N SER A 221 7.69 23.49 -31.17
CA SER A 221 8.72 24.08 -32.03
C SER A 221 9.94 23.17 -32.17
N VAL A 222 9.74 22.03 -32.82
CA VAL A 222 10.79 21.44 -33.66
C VAL A 222 10.16 21.25 -35.04
N ASP A 223 10.11 22.37 -35.76
CA ASP A 223 9.62 22.40 -37.12
C ASP A 223 10.73 21.94 -38.08
N ILE A 224 10.29 21.13 -39.02
CA ILE A 224 11.03 20.56 -40.13
C ILE A 224 11.53 21.71 -41.01
N LYS A 225 12.85 21.96 -41.04
CA LYS A 225 13.61 22.54 -42.19
C LYS A 225 15.08 22.77 -41.86
N LYS A 226 15.93 21.84 -42.27
CA LYS A 226 17.22 22.09 -42.95
C LYS A 226 17.93 20.77 -43.23
N ASN A 227 17.71 20.25 -44.44
CA ASN A 227 18.76 19.68 -45.30
C ASN A 227 18.13 19.31 -46.64
N LEU A 228 17.97 20.33 -47.48
CA LEU A 228 17.92 20.19 -48.93
C LEU A 228 18.87 21.23 -49.48
N ASN A 229 20.04 20.78 -49.92
CA ASN A 229 20.72 21.19 -51.14
C ASN A 229 21.95 20.30 -51.34
N GLU A 230 22.22 19.95 -52.61
CA GLU A 230 23.27 19.06 -53.16
C GLU A 230 22.86 17.55 -53.16
N ILE A 231 22.66 16.83 -54.28
CA ILE A 231 23.18 16.91 -55.67
C ILE A 231 22.22 16.19 -56.66
N GLU A 232 22.01 16.85 -57.80
CA GLU A 232 21.82 16.44 -59.21
C GLU A 232 20.89 15.31 -59.70
N PHE A 233 20.25 15.67 -60.83
CA PHE A 233 19.46 14.93 -61.81
C PHE A 233 20.13 13.68 -62.38
N ILE A 234 19.32 12.68 -62.79
CA ILE A 234 19.29 12.12 -64.16
C ILE A 234 17.96 11.37 -64.37
N ASP A 235 17.27 11.74 -65.46
CA ASP A 235 16.03 11.17 -65.98
C ASP A 235 16.23 9.88 -66.79
N GLU A 236 15.18 9.05 -66.76
CA GLU A 236 14.66 8.11 -67.75
C GLU A 236 15.56 7.09 -68.49
N LYS A 237 15.16 5.80 -68.40
CA LYS A 237 14.90 4.95 -69.59
C LYS A 237 14.10 3.67 -69.29
N LYS A 238 12.87 3.66 -69.81
CA LYS A 238 12.17 2.66 -70.64
C LYS A 238 12.36 1.14 -70.44
N GLU A 239 11.20 0.48 -70.28
CA GLU A 239 10.69 -0.69 -71.02
C GLU A 239 11.50 -2.01 -71.03
N ASN A 240 10.94 -3.12 -70.50
CA ASN A 240 10.07 -4.03 -71.28
C ASN A 240 9.82 -5.40 -70.59
N ASN A 241 8.58 -5.88 -70.79
CA ASN A 241 8.16 -7.27 -71.05
C ASN A 241 8.08 -8.35 -69.93
N LYS A 242 6.85 -8.51 -69.42
CA LYS A 242 5.96 -9.71 -69.38
C LYS A 242 6.32 -10.90 -70.33
N PRO A 243 5.62 -12.08 -70.32
CA PRO A 243 4.49 -12.57 -69.48
C PRO A 243 4.49 -14.10 -69.12
N LEU A 244 3.50 -14.56 -68.33
CA LEU A 244 2.46 -15.61 -68.61
C LEU A 244 1.92 -16.18 -67.26
N ASN A 245 0.62 -16.01 -66.94
CA ASN A 245 -0.51 -16.97 -67.07
C ASN A 245 -0.31 -18.28 -66.27
N SER A 246 -1.27 -18.89 -65.58
CA SER A 246 -2.72 -18.76 -65.32
C SER A 246 -3.00 -19.85 -64.25
N GLU A 247 -3.96 -19.73 -63.32
CA GLU A 247 -5.34 -20.18 -63.49
C GLU A 247 -6.15 -19.86 -62.22
N LYS A 248 -7.42 -19.53 -62.46
CA LYS A 248 -8.58 -19.35 -61.56
C LYS A 248 -9.52 -20.58 -61.80
N PRO A 249 -10.76 -20.70 -61.28
CA PRO A 249 -11.50 -19.96 -60.24
C PRO A 249 -12.30 -20.90 -59.30
N ASP A 250 -13.12 -20.35 -58.39
CA ASP A 250 -14.57 -20.61 -58.44
C ASP A 250 -15.39 -19.61 -57.61
N ILE A 251 -16.60 -19.39 -58.11
CA ILE A 251 -17.60 -18.36 -57.79
C ILE A 251 -18.78 -19.06 -57.09
N CYS A 252 -19.44 -18.39 -56.13
CA CYS A 252 -20.92 -18.23 -56.12
C CYS A 252 -21.43 -17.39 -54.94
N GLU A 253 -22.32 -16.48 -55.31
CA GLU A 253 -23.11 -15.55 -54.50
C GLU A 253 -24.28 -16.25 -53.77
N ILE A 254 -24.86 -15.60 -52.74
CA ILE A 254 -26.28 -15.16 -52.65
C ILE A 254 -26.76 -14.95 -51.19
N SER A 255 -27.27 -13.73 -50.97
CA SER A 255 -28.41 -13.20 -50.16
C SER A 255 -28.61 -13.34 -48.62
N HIS A 256 -29.10 -12.19 -48.13
CA HIS A 256 -29.89 -11.80 -46.94
C HIS A 256 -30.58 -12.85 -46.04
N SER A 257 -30.37 -12.73 -44.72
CA SER A 257 -31.29 -12.11 -43.73
C SER A 257 -31.32 -12.81 -42.35
N GLN A 258 -31.32 -11.94 -41.31
CA GLN A 258 -31.86 -12.10 -39.95
C GLN A 258 -31.20 -12.97 -38.87
N GLN A 259 -30.96 -12.27 -37.75
CA GLN A 259 -31.08 -12.66 -36.33
C GLN A 259 -29.93 -13.40 -35.61
N THR A 260 -29.46 -12.70 -34.57
CA THR A 260 -29.04 -13.17 -33.23
C THR A 260 -28.07 -14.35 -33.16
N HIS A 261 -26.84 -14.08 -32.68
CA HIS A 261 -26.31 -14.70 -31.46
C HIS A 261 -24.98 -14.03 -31.09
N ALA A 262 -24.90 -13.57 -29.84
CA ALA A 262 -23.64 -13.23 -29.19
C ALA A 262 -22.68 -14.41 -29.35
N ARG A 263 -21.57 -14.20 -30.06
CA ARG A 263 -20.44 -15.13 -30.06
C ARG A 263 -19.53 -14.74 -28.91
N LEU A 264 -19.60 -15.60 -27.89
CA LEU A 264 -18.58 -15.84 -26.88
C LEU A 264 -17.19 -15.79 -27.52
N ILE A 265 -16.34 -14.91 -27.03
CA ILE A 265 -14.89 -15.00 -27.23
C ILE A 265 -14.39 -16.04 -26.21
N PRO A 266 -13.64 -17.07 -26.64
CA PRO A 266 -13.27 -18.19 -25.79
C PRO A 266 -12.26 -17.77 -24.72
N ASP A 267 -12.55 -18.27 -23.52
CA ASP A 267 -11.70 -18.59 -22.38
C ASP A 267 -10.25 -18.09 -22.42
N VAL A 268 -9.95 -17.26 -21.41
CA VAL A 268 -8.63 -17.00 -20.86
C VAL A 268 -7.89 -18.34 -20.72
N ILE A 269 -6.93 -18.58 -21.61
CA ILE A 269 -5.98 -19.68 -21.44
C ILE A 269 -5.06 -19.26 -20.30
N ASP A 270 -5.37 -19.79 -19.12
CA ASP A 270 -4.47 -19.84 -17.98
C ASP A 270 -3.23 -20.68 -18.37
N LEU A 271 -2.15 -20.01 -18.73
CA LEU A 271 -0.84 -20.63 -18.97
C LEU A 271 -0.04 -20.82 -17.67
N SER A 272 -0.64 -20.70 -16.48
CA SER A 272 0.07 -20.85 -15.20
C SER A 272 0.22 -22.29 -14.68
N SER A 273 -0.01 -23.31 -15.51
CA SER A 273 0.20 -24.72 -15.12
C SER A 273 1.37 -25.37 -15.88
N SER A 274 2.60 -24.95 -15.58
CA SER A 274 3.80 -25.81 -15.50
C SER A 274 5.07 -24.96 -15.56
N ILE A 275 5.68 -24.72 -14.40
CA ILE A 275 7.14 -24.71 -14.14
C ILE A 275 7.24 -24.44 -12.63
N ILE A 276 7.33 -25.51 -11.86
CA ILE A 276 7.87 -25.43 -10.49
C ILE A 276 9.39 -25.41 -10.68
N ASN A 277 9.95 -24.23 -10.98
CA ASN A 277 11.37 -24.01 -10.80
C ASN A 277 11.58 -23.60 -9.34
N ASN A 278 12.37 -24.42 -8.64
CA ASN A 278 12.92 -24.14 -7.33
C ASN A 278 13.88 -22.94 -7.41
N GLU A 279 13.33 -21.74 -7.49
CA GLU A 279 14.11 -20.52 -7.34
C GLU A 279 14.03 -20.04 -5.90
N LYS A 280 15.19 -19.62 -5.38
CA LYS A 280 15.37 -19.11 -4.02
C LYS A 280 14.43 -17.92 -3.81
N LYS A 281 13.23 -18.17 -3.26
CA LYS A 281 12.30 -17.11 -2.88
C LYS A 281 13.02 -16.16 -1.93
N ARG A 282 13.22 -14.90 -2.36
CA ARG A 282 13.65 -13.84 -1.45
C ARG A 282 12.54 -13.66 -0.43
N ASN A 283 12.90 -13.46 0.84
CA ASN A 283 11.91 -13.10 1.85
C ASN A 283 11.34 -11.72 1.50
N GLY A 284 10.03 -11.63 1.26
CA GLY A 284 9.34 -10.39 0.94
C GLY A 284 7.90 -10.60 0.48
N ILE A 285 7.20 -9.51 0.15
CA ILE A 285 5.83 -9.53 -0.36
C ILE A 285 5.86 -10.03 -1.80
N ILE A 286 4.99 -10.97 -2.15
CA ILE A 286 4.80 -11.47 -3.53
C ILE A 286 3.40 -11.06 -3.98
N ILE A 287 3.29 -10.58 -5.22
CA ILE A 287 2.00 -10.22 -5.81
C ILE A 287 1.14 -11.48 -5.98
N ASP A 288 -0.08 -11.44 -5.44
CA ASP A 288 -1.09 -12.47 -5.63
C ASP A 288 -2.03 -12.06 -6.77
N TYR A 289 -1.72 -12.53 -7.98
CA TYR A 289 -2.50 -12.23 -9.18
C TYR A 289 -3.99 -12.61 -9.07
N SER A 290 -4.34 -13.55 -8.19
CA SER A 290 -5.74 -13.98 -8.00
C SER A 290 -6.63 -12.85 -7.46
N LYS A 291 -6.06 -11.86 -6.78
CA LYS A 291 -6.78 -10.71 -6.18
C LYS A 291 -7.26 -9.70 -7.20
N PHE A 292 -6.73 -9.75 -8.43
CA PHE A 292 -7.08 -8.80 -9.50
C PHE A 292 -8.20 -9.31 -10.41
N HIS A 293 -8.72 -10.52 -10.16
CA HIS A 293 -9.90 -11.05 -10.84
C HIS A 293 -11.22 -10.51 -10.27
N CYS A 294 -11.19 -9.85 -9.11
CA CYS A 294 -12.36 -9.27 -8.45
C CYS A 294 -12.42 -7.76 -8.61
N SER A 295 -13.60 -7.17 -8.45
CA SER A 295 -13.76 -5.71 -8.42
C SER A 295 -12.94 -5.11 -7.27
N PRO A 296 -12.19 -4.01 -7.51
CA PRO A 296 -11.49 -3.34 -6.42
C PRO A 296 -12.50 -2.76 -5.44
N ARG A 297 -12.17 -2.79 -4.16
CA ARG A 297 -12.96 -2.09 -3.15
C ARG A 297 -12.49 -0.64 -3.08
N ILE A 298 -13.43 0.30 -3.03
CA ILE A 298 -13.14 1.69 -2.71
C ILE A 298 -13.22 1.79 -1.18
N ILE A 299 -12.17 2.30 -0.55
CA ILE A 299 -12.07 2.42 0.91
C ILE A 299 -12.07 3.86 1.41
N ALA A 300 -11.96 4.81 0.49
CA ALA A 300 -12.21 6.22 0.72
C ALA A 300 -12.50 6.90 -0.64
N ASP A 301 -13.53 7.74 -0.65
CA ASP A 301 -13.98 8.59 -1.76
C ASP A 301 -14.61 9.84 -1.12
N ASP A 302 -14.57 10.98 -1.81
CA ASP A 302 -15.14 12.24 -1.33
C ASP A 302 -16.66 12.24 -1.10
N ASN A 303 -17.38 11.20 -1.54
CA ASN A 303 -18.78 10.96 -1.17
C ASN A 303 -18.95 10.10 0.11
N GLU A 304 -17.86 9.52 0.64
CA GLU A 304 -17.80 8.81 1.91
C GLU A 304 -17.26 9.73 3.04
N LYS A 305 -17.21 9.24 4.28
CA LYS A 305 -16.76 10.03 5.46
C LYS A 305 -15.29 10.49 5.40
N ILE A 306 -14.48 9.94 4.50
CA ILE A 306 -13.04 10.24 4.38
C ILE A 306 -12.77 10.82 2.99
N SER A 307 -12.74 12.16 2.91
CA SER A 307 -12.39 12.90 1.69
C SER A 307 -10.88 13.13 1.58
N PHE A 308 -10.32 13.30 0.39
CA PHE A 308 -8.91 13.71 0.21
C PHE A 308 -8.80 15.06 -0.53
N CYS A 309 -7.63 15.68 -0.50
CA CYS A 309 -7.34 16.84 -1.34
C CYS A 309 -5.91 16.76 -1.90
N CYS A 310 -5.76 16.14 -3.07
CA CYS A 310 -4.47 15.75 -3.66
C CYS A 310 -3.73 14.66 -2.86
N PRO A 311 -4.30 13.42 -2.77
CA PRO A 311 -3.58 12.28 -2.24
C PRO A 311 -2.42 11.93 -3.17
N SER A 312 -1.26 11.59 -2.60
CA SER A 312 -0.03 11.33 -3.36
C SER A 312 0.62 10.01 -2.99
N GLY A 313 1.50 9.99 -2.00
CA GLY A 313 2.07 8.74 -1.50
C GLY A 313 1.06 7.92 -0.70
N VAL A 314 1.17 6.59 -0.81
CA VAL A 314 0.43 5.63 0.00
C VAL A 314 1.38 4.58 0.53
N ALA A 315 1.18 4.14 1.77
CA ALA A 315 1.91 3.05 2.38
C ALA A 315 0.99 2.23 3.29
N VAL A 316 1.38 0.99 3.58
CA VAL A 316 0.61 0.10 4.45
C VAL A 316 1.53 -0.55 5.48
N SER A 317 1.10 -0.56 6.74
CA SER A 317 1.81 -1.25 7.81
C SER A 317 1.48 -2.75 7.83
N LYS A 318 2.33 -3.54 8.50
CA LYS A 318 2.09 -4.97 8.78
C LYS A 318 0.78 -5.22 9.52
N THR A 319 0.33 -4.25 10.30
CA THR A 319 -0.93 -4.30 11.07
C THR A 319 -2.16 -3.99 10.22
N GLY A 320 -1.98 -3.64 8.94
CA GLY A 320 -3.08 -3.26 8.05
C GLY A 320 -3.57 -1.83 8.29
N LEU A 321 -2.71 -0.90 8.71
CA LEU A 321 -3.02 0.53 8.67
C LEU A 321 -2.47 1.13 7.38
N ILE A 322 -3.31 1.84 6.66
CA ILE A 322 -2.96 2.54 5.44
C ILE A 322 -2.67 3.99 5.78
N TYR A 323 -1.54 4.51 5.30
CA TYR A 323 -1.13 5.88 5.45
C TYR A 323 -1.16 6.54 4.08
N VAL A 324 -1.90 7.64 3.94
CA VAL A 324 -2.00 8.40 2.70
C VAL A 324 -1.54 9.83 2.93
N ALA A 325 -0.58 10.29 2.13
CA ALA A 325 -0.12 11.65 2.14
C ALA A 325 -1.08 12.56 1.38
N ASP A 326 -1.79 13.42 2.11
CA ASP A 326 -2.79 14.33 1.59
C ASP A 326 -2.23 15.76 1.52
N GLN A 327 -1.78 16.16 0.33
CA GLN A 327 -0.92 17.33 0.15
C GLN A 327 -1.61 18.64 0.50
N GLN A 328 -2.84 18.84 0.03
CA GLN A 328 -3.52 20.13 0.22
C GLN A 328 -4.21 20.20 1.58
N ASN A 329 -4.67 19.07 2.12
CA ASN A 329 -5.15 19.01 3.51
C ASN A 329 -4.01 19.07 4.54
N GLN A 330 -2.74 19.01 4.10
CA GLN A 330 -1.57 19.16 4.97
C GLN A 330 -1.52 18.11 6.08
N CYS A 331 -1.88 16.87 5.77
CA CYS A 331 -1.94 15.79 6.75
C CYS A 331 -1.57 14.42 6.16
N ILE A 332 -1.25 13.48 7.05
CA ILE A 332 -1.25 12.05 6.73
C ILE A 332 -2.55 11.46 7.25
N LYS A 333 -3.36 10.89 6.36
CA LYS A 333 -4.58 10.18 6.74
C LYS A 333 -4.26 8.72 7.03
N VAL A 334 -4.75 8.23 8.16
CA VAL A 334 -4.59 6.82 8.57
C VAL A 334 -5.93 6.12 8.45
N ILE A 335 -5.97 5.03 7.67
CA ILE A 335 -7.18 4.29 7.36
C ILE A 335 -6.92 2.82 7.63
N PRO A 336 -7.64 2.18 8.57
CA PRO A 336 -7.56 0.74 8.74
C PRO A 336 -8.02 0.02 7.47
N LEU A 337 -7.28 -1.03 7.08
CA LEU A 337 -7.60 -1.88 5.92
C LEU A 337 -9.01 -2.49 6.01
N LEU A 338 -9.55 -2.62 7.22
CA LEU A 338 -10.89 -3.16 7.49
C LEU A 338 -11.96 -2.07 7.69
N GLY A 339 -11.64 -0.79 7.44
CA GLY A 339 -12.60 0.30 7.37
C GLY A 339 -13.12 0.83 8.71
N SER A 340 -12.42 0.61 9.83
CA SER A 340 -12.79 1.23 11.10
C SER A 340 -12.41 2.72 11.10
N GLU A 341 -13.39 3.57 11.38
CA GLU A 341 -13.24 5.03 11.40
C GLU A 341 -12.30 5.44 12.54
N LYS A 342 -11.04 5.75 12.22
CA LYS A 342 -10.21 6.54 13.12
C LYS A 342 -9.37 7.52 12.32
N GLU A 343 -9.92 8.71 12.14
CA GLU A 343 -9.12 9.88 11.79
C GLU A 343 -8.15 10.13 12.96
N ILE A 344 -6.89 9.73 12.79
CA ILE A 344 -5.84 10.02 13.77
C ILE A 344 -5.35 11.43 13.47
N LEU A 345 -5.67 12.37 14.37
CA LEU A 345 -5.21 13.76 14.30
C LEU A 345 -3.68 13.79 14.49
N SER A 346 -2.97 13.92 13.38
CA SER A 346 -1.54 14.18 13.37
C SER A 346 -1.25 15.67 13.51
N ARG A 347 0.02 16.02 13.77
CA ARG A 347 0.49 17.39 13.61
C ARG A 347 0.25 17.87 12.17
N PRO A 348 0.10 19.18 11.91
CA PRO A 348 0.07 19.68 10.55
C PRO A 348 1.40 19.37 9.84
N PHE A 349 1.30 18.88 8.60
CA PHE A 349 2.42 18.61 7.71
C PHE A 349 2.54 19.71 6.66
N ASN A 350 3.76 20.04 6.23
CA ASN A 350 3.96 21.02 5.17
C ASN A 350 4.04 20.36 3.80
N ARG A 351 2.86 20.16 3.17
CA ARG A 351 2.73 19.49 1.86
C ARG A 351 3.42 18.11 1.85
N PRO A 352 2.91 17.13 2.61
CA PRO A 352 3.47 15.79 2.66
C PRO A 352 3.31 15.10 1.30
N LYS A 353 4.35 14.42 0.81
CA LYS A 353 4.38 13.85 -0.54
C LYS A 353 4.51 12.33 -0.53
N GLY A 354 5.68 11.83 -0.16
CA GLY A 354 5.94 10.41 0.02
C GLY A 354 5.65 10.00 1.46
N VAL A 355 5.11 8.79 1.61
CA VAL A 355 4.96 8.13 2.90
C VAL A 355 5.42 6.69 2.75
N HIS A 356 6.12 6.17 3.76
CA HIS A 356 6.59 4.79 3.83
C HIS A 356 6.49 4.30 5.28
N VAL A 357 6.22 3.00 5.44
CA VAL A 357 6.25 2.34 6.76
C VAL A 357 7.38 1.32 6.72
N ASP A 358 8.38 1.49 7.58
CA ASP A 358 9.51 0.55 7.62
C ASP A 358 9.16 -0.75 8.38
N GLU A 359 10.11 -1.69 8.34
CA GLU A 359 9.98 -3.00 8.99
C GLU A 359 9.77 -2.94 10.51
N HIS A 360 10.18 -1.84 11.14
CA HIS A 360 10.04 -1.58 12.58
C HIS A 360 8.74 -0.82 12.92
N GLY A 361 7.94 -0.46 11.92
CA GLY A 361 6.69 0.28 12.09
C GLY A 361 6.86 1.80 12.25
N ARG A 362 8.05 2.35 11.95
CA ARG A 362 8.25 3.80 11.87
C ARG A 362 7.65 4.33 10.59
N ILE A 363 7.07 5.52 10.66
CA ILE A 363 6.45 6.19 9.52
C ILE A 363 7.45 7.23 9.00
N LEU A 364 7.88 7.08 7.75
CA LEU A 364 8.74 8.04 7.09
C LEU A 364 7.91 8.89 6.14
N VAL A 365 8.06 10.21 6.22
CA VAL A 365 7.30 11.16 5.40
C VAL A 365 8.25 12.19 4.81
N THR A 366 8.18 12.37 3.49
CA THR A 366 8.82 13.53 2.85
C THR A 366 7.84 14.69 2.85
N GLU A 367 8.26 15.84 3.38
CA GLU A 367 7.47 17.06 3.38
C GLU A 367 8.34 18.25 2.99
N HIS A 368 7.83 19.15 2.16
CA HIS A 368 8.54 20.33 1.69
C HIS A 368 9.94 20.06 1.09
N ASN A 369 11.01 20.14 1.91
CA ASN A 369 12.41 19.86 1.58
C ASN A 369 13.08 19.02 2.69
N ARG A 370 12.31 18.20 3.40
CA ARG A 370 12.76 17.45 4.57
C ARG A 370 12.25 16.02 4.53
N LEU A 371 12.99 15.15 5.22
CA LEU A 371 12.56 13.84 5.62
C LEU A 371 12.21 13.85 7.11
N LEU A 372 11.03 13.35 7.44
CA LEU A 372 10.55 13.15 8.80
C LEU A 372 10.51 11.66 9.10
N THR A 373 10.98 11.27 10.28
CA THR A 373 10.70 9.96 10.85
C THR A 373 9.77 10.13 12.04
N LEU A 374 8.67 9.39 12.06
CA LEU A 374 7.64 9.43 13.08
C LEU A 374 7.43 8.04 13.68
N ASP A 375 6.85 7.98 14.87
CA ASP A 375 6.37 6.74 15.46
C ASP A 375 5.00 6.32 14.87
N SER A 376 4.49 5.18 15.32
CA SER A 376 3.19 4.64 14.88
C SER A 376 1.99 5.52 15.25
N GLU A 377 2.17 6.45 16.19
CA GLU A 377 1.17 7.42 16.64
C GLU A 377 1.30 8.77 15.89
N LEU A 378 2.21 8.86 14.91
CA LEU A 378 2.53 10.06 14.13
C LEU A 378 3.18 11.19 14.95
N ASN A 379 3.83 10.88 16.06
CA ASN A 379 4.70 11.83 16.76
C ASN A 379 6.04 11.93 16.05
N LEU A 380 6.57 13.15 15.91
CA LEU A 380 7.87 13.37 15.28
C LEU A 380 8.99 12.82 16.18
N LEU A 381 9.76 11.86 15.66
CA LEU A 381 10.97 11.35 16.33
C LEU A 381 12.20 12.17 15.94
N LYS A 382 12.37 12.40 14.64
CA LYS A 382 13.52 13.09 14.07
C LYS A 382 13.20 13.64 12.69
N SER A 383 13.95 14.65 12.26
CA SER A 383 13.86 15.25 10.94
C SER A 383 15.24 15.57 10.41
N ILE A 384 15.46 15.32 9.12
CA ILE A 384 16.69 15.67 8.41
C ILE A 384 16.40 16.43 7.12
N GLY A 385 17.44 17.11 6.66
CA GLY A 385 17.48 17.85 5.42
C GLY A 385 16.96 19.27 5.50
N ASP A 386 17.43 20.06 4.55
CA ASP A 386 17.10 21.45 4.29
C ASP A 386 17.04 21.68 2.78
N HIS A 387 16.51 22.83 2.36
CA HIS A 387 16.51 23.17 0.94
C HIS A 387 17.93 23.34 0.40
N GLY A 388 18.27 22.63 -0.67
CA GLY A 388 19.56 22.79 -1.35
C GLY A 388 19.91 21.62 -2.27
N SER A 389 21.20 21.49 -2.58
CA SER A 389 21.73 20.52 -3.55
C SER A 389 22.96 19.77 -3.06
N LYS A 390 23.43 20.02 -1.83
CA LYS A 390 24.52 19.23 -1.23
C LYS A 390 24.01 17.88 -0.71
N PRO A 391 24.91 16.94 -0.40
CA PRO A 391 24.54 15.72 0.32
C PRO A 391 23.78 16.05 1.61
N GLY A 392 22.63 15.42 1.81
CA GLY A 392 21.75 15.70 2.95
C GLY A 392 20.79 16.88 2.76
N GLU A 393 20.96 17.72 1.74
CA GLU A 393 19.99 18.75 1.35
C GLU A 393 19.06 18.21 0.27
N PHE A 394 17.80 18.67 0.24
CA PHE A 394 16.78 18.24 -0.71
C PHE A 394 16.17 19.41 -1.45
N ASN A 395 15.70 19.14 -2.66
CA ASN A 395 14.88 20.04 -3.44
C ASN A 395 13.64 19.27 -3.90
N VAL A 396 12.52 19.50 -3.19
CA VAL A 396 11.20 18.95 -3.52
C VAL A 396 11.22 17.39 -3.46
N PRO A 397 11.72 16.76 -2.37
CA PRO A 397 11.80 15.31 -2.26
C PRO A 397 10.41 14.67 -2.33
N TRP A 398 10.33 13.48 -2.92
CA TRP A 398 9.05 12.83 -3.20
C TRP A 398 9.03 11.40 -2.65
N GLY A 399 9.20 10.38 -3.49
CA GLY A 399 9.21 8.99 -3.10
C GLY A 399 10.26 8.70 -2.03
N ILE A 400 9.89 7.81 -1.10
CA ILE A 400 10.78 7.27 -0.09
C ILE A 400 10.51 5.79 0.10
N THR A 401 11.58 5.01 0.30
CA THR A 401 11.50 3.61 0.70
C THR A 401 12.65 3.25 1.64
N THR A 402 12.57 2.09 2.29
CA THR A 402 13.64 1.56 3.14
C THR A 402 14.03 0.14 2.75
N ASP A 403 15.30 -0.19 2.95
CA ASP A 403 15.77 -1.58 2.85
C ASP A 403 15.63 -2.33 4.19
N SER A 404 15.90 -3.64 4.18
CA SER A 404 15.85 -4.48 5.38
C SER A 404 16.80 -4.06 6.51
N LEU A 405 17.81 -3.23 6.22
CA LEU A 405 18.73 -2.64 7.21
C LEU A 405 18.25 -1.27 7.68
N SER A 406 17.05 -0.84 7.26
CA SER A 406 16.49 0.49 7.50
C SER A 406 17.33 1.63 6.92
N ASN A 407 18.12 1.37 5.87
CA ASN A 407 18.65 2.47 5.06
C ASN A 407 17.51 3.09 4.26
N MET A 408 17.48 4.41 4.19
CA MET A 408 16.42 5.19 3.57
C MET A 408 16.88 5.65 2.19
N TYR A 409 16.02 5.50 1.19
CA TYR A 409 16.26 5.92 -0.18
C TYR A 409 15.21 6.95 -0.57
N ILE A 410 15.64 8.12 -1.04
CA ILE A 410 14.77 9.26 -1.29
C ILE A 410 14.96 9.77 -2.71
N CYS A 411 13.85 9.93 -3.43
CA CYS A 411 13.82 10.65 -4.69
C CYS A 411 13.90 12.15 -4.43
N ASP A 412 15.02 12.76 -4.78
CA ASP A 412 15.27 14.20 -4.68
C ASP A 412 14.90 14.86 -6.02
N GLN A 413 13.59 15.00 -6.25
CA GLN A 413 12.99 15.21 -7.57
C GLN A 413 13.61 16.37 -8.36
N MET A 414 13.71 17.57 -7.78
CA MET A 414 14.21 18.75 -8.51
C MET A 414 15.73 18.80 -8.61
N ASN A 415 16.44 17.94 -7.87
CA ASN A 415 17.87 17.75 -8.06
C ASN A 415 18.17 16.56 -9.00
N ASN A 416 17.14 15.89 -9.54
CA ASN A 416 17.26 14.76 -10.48
C ASN A 416 18.17 13.63 -9.98
N ARG A 417 18.13 13.33 -8.67
CA ARG A 417 18.98 12.31 -8.05
C ARG A 417 18.23 11.49 -7.01
N ILE A 418 18.82 10.37 -6.62
CA ILE A 418 18.44 9.57 -5.46
C ILE A 418 19.51 9.76 -4.38
N GLN A 419 19.08 9.97 -3.15
CA GLN A 419 19.98 10.00 -1.99
C GLN A 419 19.68 8.83 -1.06
N LYS A 420 20.73 8.21 -0.52
CA LYS A 420 20.68 7.10 0.43
C LYS A 420 21.27 7.52 1.78
N PHE A 421 20.55 7.20 2.85
CA PHE A 421 20.95 7.44 4.24
C PHE A 421 20.88 6.14 5.02
N ASP A 422 21.67 6.00 6.08
CA ASP A 422 21.50 4.88 7.01
C ASP A 422 20.40 5.14 8.06
N ALA A 423 20.15 4.14 8.90
CA ALA A 423 19.16 4.22 9.97
C ALA A 423 19.46 5.33 11.02
N ASP A 424 20.71 5.78 11.10
CA ASP A 424 21.20 6.85 11.97
C ASP A 424 21.16 8.23 11.27
N ASP A 425 20.52 8.32 10.10
CA ASP A 425 20.42 9.52 9.24
C ASP A 425 21.73 10.02 8.65
N ARG A 426 22.78 9.21 8.64
CA ARG A 426 24.04 9.58 7.98
C ARG A 426 23.90 9.38 6.49
N PHE A 427 24.26 10.41 5.72
CA PHE A 427 24.37 10.31 4.28
C PHE A 427 25.37 9.20 3.90
N LEU A 428 24.96 8.28 3.03
CA LEU A 428 25.80 7.18 2.56
C LEU A 428 26.30 7.43 1.15
N LEU A 429 25.38 7.64 0.20
CA LEU A 429 25.70 7.84 -1.21
C LEU A 429 24.53 8.53 -1.94
N GLU A 430 24.82 9.05 -3.12
CA GLU A 430 23.84 9.55 -4.07
C GLU A 430 24.20 9.11 -5.47
N TRP A 431 23.19 9.00 -6.34
CA TRP A 431 23.38 8.75 -7.76
C TRP A 431 22.25 9.42 -8.55
N GLY A 432 22.48 9.62 -9.84
CA GLY A 432 21.57 10.39 -10.68
C GLY A 432 22.01 11.84 -10.87
N HIS A 433 21.68 12.35 -12.04
CA HIS A 433 21.75 13.75 -12.41
C HIS A 433 20.79 13.97 -13.59
N GLU A 434 20.56 15.22 -13.97
CA GLU A 434 19.68 15.56 -15.08
C GLU A 434 20.15 14.92 -16.40
N GLY A 435 19.22 14.26 -17.11
CA GLY A 435 19.45 13.73 -18.46
C GLY A 435 18.61 12.50 -18.82
N GLU A 436 18.91 11.94 -20.00
CA GLU A 436 18.12 10.86 -20.63
C GLU A 436 18.88 9.53 -20.69
N ASP A 437 20.19 9.51 -20.38
CA ASP A 437 21.01 8.29 -20.42
C ASP A 437 20.76 7.37 -19.22
N ALA A 438 21.35 6.17 -19.26
CA ALA A 438 21.28 5.22 -18.15
C ALA A 438 21.86 5.84 -16.86
N GLY A 439 21.09 5.82 -15.78
CA GLY A 439 21.47 6.42 -14.51
C GLY A 439 21.31 7.93 -14.44
N GLN A 440 20.77 8.58 -15.47
CA GLN A 440 20.28 9.97 -15.42
C GLN A 440 18.76 10.00 -15.25
N PHE A 441 18.24 11.10 -14.72
CA PHE A 441 16.81 11.24 -14.46
C PHE A 441 16.27 12.60 -14.93
N TYR A 442 14.99 12.62 -15.25
CA TYR A 442 14.18 13.83 -15.23
C TYR A 442 12.97 13.61 -14.33
N TYR A 443 12.99 14.30 -13.20
CA TYR A 443 11.97 14.26 -12.15
C TYR A 443 11.73 12.82 -11.62
N PRO A 444 12.74 12.20 -10.99
CA PRO A 444 12.53 10.93 -10.32
C PRO A 444 11.46 11.10 -9.24
N HIS A 445 10.41 10.28 -9.28
CA HIS A 445 9.18 10.57 -8.54
C HIS A 445 8.93 9.59 -7.38
N PHE A 446 8.80 8.30 -7.67
CA PHE A 446 8.64 7.24 -6.68
C PHE A 446 9.78 6.23 -6.77
N ILE A 447 9.98 5.51 -5.66
CA ILE A 447 11.05 4.54 -5.50
C ILE A 447 10.52 3.36 -4.69
N SER A 448 10.92 2.16 -5.09
CA SER A 448 10.58 0.91 -4.40
C SER A 448 11.80 -0.01 -4.38
N ILE A 449 11.88 -0.89 -3.40
CA ILE A 449 13.03 -1.77 -3.22
C ILE A 449 12.61 -3.19 -2.88
N SER A 450 13.29 -4.16 -3.50
CA SER A 450 13.17 -5.58 -3.18
C SER A 450 14.55 -6.23 -3.22
N GLY A 451 15.01 -6.74 -2.07
CA GLY A 451 16.37 -7.27 -1.94
C GLY A 451 17.43 -6.23 -2.32
N ASN A 452 18.14 -6.47 -3.43
CA ASN A 452 19.17 -5.57 -3.94
C ASN A 452 18.64 -4.62 -5.05
N HIS A 453 17.42 -4.81 -5.54
CA HIS A 453 16.91 -4.03 -6.67
C HIS A 453 16.14 -2.80 -6.19
N VAL A 454 16.57 -1.64 -6.68
CA VAL A 454 15.95 -0.34 -6.42
C VAL A 454 15.30 0.13 -7.71
N ALA A 455 13.97 0.09 -7.78
CA ALA A 455 13.19 0.56 -8.91
C ALA A 455 12.77 2.01 -8.71
N VAL A 456 13.06 2.87 -9.69
CA VAL A 456 12.79 4.31 -9.65
C VAL A 456 11.93 4.69 -10.84
N SER A 457 10.85 5.42 -10.60
CA SER A 457 10.08 6.06 -11.68
C SER A 457 10.75 7.34 -12.16
N ASP A 458 11.14 7.35 -13.43
CA ASP A 458 11.78 8.46 -14.11
C ASP A 458 10.73 9.16 -14.99
N GLN A 459 9.95 10.04 -14.35
CA GLN A 459 8.63 10.50 -14.82
C GLN A 459 8.67 11.08 -16.23
N LEU A 460 9.55 12.05 -16.48
CA LEU A 460 9.58 12.78 -17.76
C LEU A 460 10.41 12.07 -18.83
N ASN A 461 11.18 11.04 -18.46
CA ASN A 461 11.79 10.12 -19.41
C ASN A 461 10.87 8.94 -19.75
N HIS A 462 9.67 8.88 -19.18
CA HIS A 462 8.66 7.86 -19.48
C HIS A 462 9.17 6.41 -19.32
N ARG A 463 9.97 6.18 -18.28
CA ARG A 463 10.58 4.86 -18.02
C ARG A 463 10.70 4.56 -16.52
N ILE A 464 10.84 3.28 -16.20
CA ILE A 464 11.37 2.84 -14.91
C ILE A 464 12.85 2.52 -15.08
N GLN A 465 13.67 2.93 -14.13
CA GLN A 465 15.07 2.49 -14.06
C GLN A 465 15.30 1.66 -12.80
N VAL A 466 15.99 0.54 -12.95
CA VAL A 466 16.33 -0.38 -11.87
C VAL A 466 17.83 -0.33 -11.61
N PHE A 467 18.19 -0.21 -10.33
CA PHE A 467 19.57 -0.11 -9.84
C PHE A 467 19.84 -1.18 -8.78
N ASP A 468 21.12 -1.38 -8.43
CA ASP A 468 21.46 -2.04 -7.17
C ASP A 468 21.41 -1.09 -5.96
N CYS A 469 21.60 -1.63 -4.75
CA CYS A 469 21.65 -0.84 -3.51
C CYS A 469 22.87 0.10 -3.39
N PHE A 470 23.82 0.04 -4.33
CA PHE A 470 24.98 0.94 -4.44
C PHE A 470 24.78 2.04 -5.50
N GLY A 471 23.64 2.04 -6.20
CA GLY A 471 23.31 3.02 -7.24
C GLY A 471 23.84 2.66 -8.64
N ASN A 472 24.33 1.43 -8.85
CA ASN A 472 24.74 0.98 -10.17
C ASN A 472 23.51 0.63 -11.02
N TYR A 473 23.45 1.17 -12.24
CA TYR A 473 22.36 0.89 -13.18
C TYR A 473 22.35 -0.59 -13.59
N HIS A 474 21.16 -1.21 -13.57
CA HIS A 474 20.94 -2.57 -14.07
C HIS A 474 20.26 -2.54 -15.44
N TYR A 475 19.00 -2.09 -15.48
CA TYR A 475 18.19 -2.04 -16.69
C TYR A 475 17.11 -0.96 -16.59
N LYS A 476 16.45 -0.71 -17.72
CA LYS A 476 15.27 0.15 -17.80
C LYS A 476 14.10 -0.61 -18.38
N LEU A 477 12.90 -0.15 -18.05
CA LEU A 477 11.64 -0.67 -18.58
C LEU A 477 10.82 0.48 -19.16
N GLY A 478 10.27 0.24 -20.34
CA GLY A 478 9.35 1.13 -21.04
C GLY A 478 9.99 2.32 -21.74
N GLU A 479 9.12 3.02 -22.46
CA GLU A 479 9.38 4.18 -23.29
C GLU A 479 8.09 5.00 -23.41
N ILE A 480 8.18 6.20 -24.00
CA ILE A 480 7.02 7.07 -24.19
C ILE A 480 5.98 6.41 -25.12
N GLY A 481 4.72 6.39 -24.70
CA GLY A 481 3.61 5.95 -25.54
C GLY A 481 2.43 5.38 -24.77
N ASN A 482 1.52 4.74 -25.51
CA ASN A 482 0.22 4.28 -25.01
C ASN A 482 -0.01 2.77 -25.21
N GLU A 483 0.90 2.09 -25.92
CA GLU A 483 0.83 0.64 -26.11
C GLU A 483 1.24 -0.10 -24.83
N PRO A 484 0.88 -1.39 -24.67
CA PRO A 484 1.40 -2.22 -23.58
C PRO A 484 2.93 -2.12 -23.47
N GLY A 485 3.43 -1.83 -22.27
CA GLY A 485 4.86 -1.66 -21.99
C GLY A 485 5.39 -0.23 -22.20
N GLN A 486 4.59 0.65 -22.79
CA GLN A 486 4.89 2.08 -22.90
C GLN A 486 4.19 2.87 -21.78
N PHE A 487 4.70 4.08 -21.51
CA PHE A 487 4.23 4.92 -20.43
C PHE A 487 4.03 6.39 -20.87
N SER A 488 3.08 7.07 -20.23
CA SER A 488 2.90 8.52 -20.32
C SER A 488 2.80 9.12 -18.92
N CYS A 489 3.80 9.92 -18.53
CA CYS A 489 3.84 10.60 -17.24
C CYS A 489 3.63 9.65 -16.05
N LEU A 490 4.43 8.58 -15.97
CA LEU A 490 4.28 7.57 -14.92
C LEU A 490 4.60 8.12 -13.52
N PHE A 491 3.94 7.58 -12.50
CA PHE A 491 4.09 8.00 -11.10
C PHE A 491 4.60 6.85 -10.23
N GLY A 492 3.68 6.11 -9.60
CA GLY A 492 3.98 5.07 -8.63
C GLY A 492 4.67 3.86 -9.24
N VAL A 493 5.60 3.29 -8.48
CA VAL A 493 6.26 2.02 -8.80
C VAL A 493 6.31 1.16 -7.54
N CYS A 494 6.07 -0.13 -7.67
CA CYS A 494 6.27 -1.14 -6.64
C CYS A 494 7.04 -2.32 -7.22
N ILE A 495 7.90 -2.93 -6.41
CA ILE A 495 8.60 -4.17 -6.76
C ILE A 495 8.34 -5.24 -5.69
N ASP A 496 8.07 -6.46 -6.12
CA ASP A 496 7.80 -7.59 -5.22
C ASP A 496 9.07 -8.45 -4.99
N ALA A 497 8.97 -9.48 -4.16
CA ALA A 497 10.10 -10.34 -3.80
C ALA A 497 10.62 -11.22 -4.96
N ASN A 498 9.84 -11.36 -6.03
CA ASN A 498 10.22 -12.06 -7.26
C ASN A 498 10.73 -11.08 -8.33
N ASP A 499 10.98 -9.82 -7.99
CA ASP A 499 11.38 -8.75 -8.92
C ASP A 499 10.29 -8.40 -9.96
N HIS A 500 9.03 -8.74 -9.69
CA HIS A 500 7.91 -8.26 -10.49
C HIS A 500 7.63 -6.79 -10.18
N LEU A 501 7.38 -5.99 -11.23
CA LEU A 501 7.12 -4.56 -11.13
C LEU A 501 5.64 -4.24 -11.35
N VAL A 502 5.12 -3.30 -10.57
CA VAL A 502 3.80 -2.69 -10.79
C VAL A 502 4.00 -1.20 -10.99
N VAL A 503 3.48 -0.66 -12.10
CA VAL A 503 3.72 0.72 -12.52
C VAL A 503 2.39 1.44 -12.75
N ALA A 504 2.25 2.61 -12.13
CA ALA A 504 1.14 3.53 -12.33
C ALA A 504 1.44 4.45 -13.52
N ASP A 505 0.61 4.33 -14.56
CA ASP A 505 0.73 5.06 -15.82
C ASP A 505 -0.40 6.10 -15.89
N ASP A 506 -0.13 7.29 -15.35
CA ASP A 506 -1.13 8.30 -14.98
C ASP A 506 -1.92 8.83 -16.18
N ASP A 507 -1.24 9.36 -17.21
CA ASP A 507 -1.94 9.94 -18.36
C ASP A 507 -2.65 8.88 -19.22
N ASN A 508 -2.17 7.64 -19.18
CA ASN A 508 -2.86 6.50 -19.78
C ASN A 508 -3.96 5.90 -18.91
N ASN A 509 -4.14 6.39 -17.67
CA ASN A 509 -5.16 5.96 -16.70
C ASN A 509 -5.16 4.45 -16.44
N ARG A 510 -3.98 3.84 -16.32
CA ARG A 510 -3.84 2.39 -16.16
C ARG A 510 -2.73 2.00 -15.20
N VAL A 511 -2.75 0.73 -14.79
CA VAL A 511 -1.66 0.10 -14.03
C VAL A 511 -1.15 -1.11 -14.79
N GLN A 512 0.17 -1.22 -14.96
CA GLN A 512 0.80 -2.31 -15.68
C GLN A 512 1.68 -3.14 -14.76
N PHE A 513 1.61 -4.46 -14.90
CA PHE A 513 2.38 -5.45 -14.14
C PHE A 513 3.38 -6.11 -15.07
N PHE A 514 4.62 -6.19 -14.64
CA PHE A 514 5.73 -6.79 -15.37
C PHE A 514 6.41 -7.85 -14.51
N ASP A 515 6.94 -8.88 -15.15
CA ASP A 515 7.77 -9.86 -14.47
C ASP A 515 9.24 -9.45 -14.39
N GLU A 516 10.06 -10.33 -13.84
CA GLU A 516 11.50 -10.12 -13.65
C GLU A 516 12.26 -9.93 -14.97
N ASN A 517 11.68 -10.37 -16.10
CA ASN A 517 12.26 -10.21 -17.44
C ASN A 517 11.73 -8.94 -18.14
N GLY A 518 10.80 -8.21 -17.52
CA GLY A 518 10.16 -7.04 -18.10
C GLY A 518 8.97 -7.38 -19.01
N GLU A 519 8.47 -8.61 -19.00
CA GLU A 519 7.32 -9.02 -19.79
C GLU A 519 6.01 -8.69 -19.05
N ILE A 520 4.99 -8.26 -19.79
CA ILE A 520 3.71 -7.84 -19.22
C ILE A 520 2.92 -9.06 -18.73
N LYS A 521 2.50 -9.04 -17.47
CA LYS A 521 1.63 -10.06 -16.87
C LYS A 521 0.17 -9.65 -16.79
N LEU A 522 -0.09 -8.37 -16.53
CA LEU A 522 -1.44 -7.86 -16.30
C LEU A 522 -1.50 -6.35 -16.58
N ILE A 523 -2.64 -5.90 -17.10
CA ILE A 523 -2.95 -4.47 -17.26
C ILE A 523 -4.32 -4.21 -16.64
N LEU A 524 -4.36 -3.29 -15.67
CA LEU A 524 -5.60 -2.75 -15.12
C LEU A 524 -5.95 -1.47 -15.87
N ASP A 525 -6.86 -1.58 -16.83
CA ASP A 525 -7.29 -0.49 -17.71
C ASP A 525 -8.81 -0.60 -17.92
N GLN A 526 -9.50 0.54 -17.96
CA GLN A 526 -10.94 0.61 -18.23
C GLN A 526 -11.32 -0.04 -19.56
N LYS A 527 -10.44 0.03 -20.56
CA LYS A 527 -10.62 -0.61 -21.88
C LYS A 527 -10.69 -2.14 -21.77
N VAL A 528 -10.04 -2.71 -20.76
CA VAL A 528 -10.04 -4.16 -20.48
C VAL A 528 -11.23 -4.51 -19.58
N ASN A 529 -11.43 -3.74 -18.51
CA ASN A 529 -12.53 -3.94 -17.57
C ASN A 529 -13.08 -2.57 -17.11
N PRO A 530 -14.36 -2.25 -17.36
CA PRO A 530 -14.96 -0.98 -16.97
C PRO A 530 -14.88 -0.65 -15.48
N LEU A 531 -14.65 -1.65 -14.61
CA LEU A 531 -14.44 -1.47 -13.18
C LEU A 531 -13.09 -0.79 -12.85
N PHE A 532 -12.10 -0.87 -13.75
CA PHE A 532 -10.79 -0.25 -13.63
C PHE A 532 -10.79 1.16 -14.24
N ASN A 533 -11.81 1.96 -13.91
CA ASN A 533 -11.98 3.32 -14.40
C ASN A 533 -11.17 4.31 -13.53
N PHE A 534 -9.85 4.28 -13.66
CA PHE A 534 -8.96 5.27 -13.05
C PHE A 534 -8.99 6.60 -13.82
N GLN A 535 -8.67 7.70 -13.16
CA GLN A 535 -8.56 9.03 -13.79
C GLN A 535 -7.25 9.76 -13.50
N GLY A 536 -6.49 9.28 -12.52
CA GLY A 536 -5.13 9.74 -12.26
C GLY A 536 -4.43 8.80 -11.30
N VAL A 537 -3.78 7.76 -11.83
CA VAL A 537 -3.12 6.75 -11.00
C VAL A 537 -1.80 7.33 -10.48
N HIS A 538 -1.72 7.56 -9.16
CA HIS A 538 -0.57 8.21 -8.53
C HIS A 538 0.29 7.23 -7.72
N GLY A 539 0.07 7.13 -6.41
CA GLY A 539 0.79 6.25 -5.51
C GLY A 539 0.31 4.81 -5.58
N LEU A 540 1.27 3.90 -5.48
CA LEU A 540 1.06 2.46 -5.37
C LEU A 540 1.69 1.95 -4.07
N ALA A 541 1.06 0.97 -3.44
CA ALA A 541 1.67 0.20 -2.36
C ALA A 541 1.19 -1.26 -2.38
N LEU A 542 2.12 -2.21 -2.29
CA LEU A 542 1.79 -3.63 -2.12
C LEU A 542 1.33 -3.89 -0.68
N THR A 543 0.27 -4.67 -0.54
CA THR A 543 -0.17 -5.16 0.78
C THR A 543 0.55 -6.45 1.15
N TYR A 544 0.72 -6.73 2.44
CA TYR A 544 1.46 -7.90 2.93
C TYR A 544 0.87 -9.25 2.51
N ASP A 545 -0.40 -9.26 2.12
CA ASP A 545 -1.10 -10.43 1.61
C ASP A 545 -1.06 -10.50 0.06
N GLY A 546 -0.22 -9.72 -0.60
CA GLY A 546 0.01 -9.76 -2.05
C GLY A 546 -0.97 -8.95 -2.89
N GLY A 547 -1.77 -8.10 -2.25
CA GLY A 547 -2.68 -7.16 -2.90
C GLY A 547 -2.02 -5.83 -3.29
N LEU A 548 -2.84 -4.86 -3.70
CA LEU A 548 -2.39 -3.56 -4.18
C LEU A 548 -3.32 -2.44 -3.71
N LEU A 549 -2.72 -1.35 -3.22
CA LEU A 549 -3.37 -0.07 -2.96
C LEU A 549 -3.02 0.91 -4.07
N ILE A 550 -4.03 1.68 -4.49
CA ILE A 550 -3.88 2.68 -5.56
C ILE A 550 -4.57 3.97 -5.12
N THR A 551 -3.84 5.09 -5.10
CA THR A 551 -4.45 6.41 -5.01
C THR A 551 -4.82 6.90 -6.41
N ASP A 552 -6.09 7.29 -6.59
CA ASP A 552 -6.64 7.80 -7.83
C ASP A 552 -6.96 9.29 -7.68
N TYR A 553 -6.08 10.13 -8.20
CA TYR A 553 -6.21 11.57 -8.28
C TYR A 553 -7.15 11.96 -9.43
N LYS A 554 -8.44 12.10 -9.13
CA LYS A 554 -9.37 12.62 -10.12
C LYS A 554 -9.21 14.13 -10.35
N ARG A 555 -9.20 14.54 -11.62
CA ARG A 555 -9.13 15.95 -12.05
C ARG A 555 -10.39 16.75 -11.71
N ASP A 556 -11.51 16.07 -11.43
CA ASP A 556 -12.77 16.68 -10.96
C ASP A 556 -12.78 16.99 -9.45
N GLY A 557 -11.71 16.63 -8.73
CA GLY A 557 -11.56 16.82 -7.30
C GLY A 557 -12.19 15.72 -6.44
N LYS A 558 -12.69 14.62 -7.05
CA LYS A 558 -13.26 13.46 -6.35
C LYS A 558 -12.28 12.29 -6.20
N HIS A 559 -11.28 12.41 -5.36
CA HIS A 559 -10.20 11.42 -5.25
C HIS A 559 -10.68 10.10 -4.64
N ARG A 560 -10.02 9.00 -5.00
CA ARG A 560 -10.33 7.66 -4.48
C ARG A 560 -9.10 6.93 -4.00
N LEU A 561 -9.30 6.03 -3.05
CA LEU A 561 -8.32 5.01 -2.67
C LEU A 561 -8.93 3.64 -2.97
N PHE A 562 -8.30 2.93 -3.91
CA PHE A 562 -8.67 1.57 -4.27
C PHE A 562 -7.81 0.55 -3.54
N ILE A 563 -8.41 -0.60 -3.25
CA ILE A 563 -7.71 -1.78 -2.78
C ILE A 563 -8.12 -3.02 -3.57
N PHE A 564 -7.10 -3.79 -3.95
CA PHE A 564 -7.18 -5.18 -4.37
C PHE A 564 -6.64 -6.03 -3.23
N ALA A 565 -7.49 -6.78 -2.53
CA ALA A 565 -7.13 -7.56 -1.34
C ALA A 565 -7.89 -8.88 -1.26
#